data_AF-A0A101R2C7-F1
#
_entry.id   AF-A0A101R2C7-F1
#
_cell.length_a   1.000
_cell.length_b   1.000
_cell.length_c   1.000
_cell.angle_alpha   90.00
_cell.angle_beta   90.00
_cell.angle_gamma   90.00
#
_symmetry.space_group_name_H-M   'P 1'
#
loop_
_entity.id
_entity.type
_entity.pdbx_description
1 polymer ?
#
loop_
_entity_poly.entity_id
_entity_poly.type
_entity_poly.pdbx_seq_one_letter_code
_entity_poly.pdbx_strand_id
1 'polypeptide(L)'
;MLPPIEPESRKSIPQVDFELDDFDADEEMYRDFYRKVAVREDMLVPLAEHHTPDGAHSYYVLFDRTATWGHPGMPQVLAVHLQRDREQRTFAFEQAPLPLPAMAQSWLIHRGCPHDAIGLNPEFGPQPADEATRALERRLAGDGDHYAMGYSYTCDDPDDMVTVVALRALDERAPSPFRVIVEEVDTGAWTRTLREGGFATVEDALQWCDDRIAGEADSLPPVRLAAAGSRSVGVAKSPAPRPPGRAR
;
A
#
# COMPACT_ATOMS: atom_id res chain seq x y z
N MET A 1 -28.91 38.60 -15.88
CA MET A 1 -27.91 38.39 -14.81
C MET A 1 -28.24 37.07 -14.15
N LEU A 2 -27.40 36.05 -14.32
CA LEU A 2 -27.53 34.78 -13.60
C LEU A 2 -27.14 35.01 -12.14
N PRO A 3 -27.84 34.40 -11.16
CA PRO A 3 -27.47 34.53 -9.76
C PRO A 3 -26.13 33.82 -9.50
N PRO A 4 -25.35 34.29 -8.52
CA PRO A 4 -24.10 33.63 -8.13
C PRO A 4 -24.44 32.27 -7.53
N ILE A 5 -23.78 31.23 -8.05
CA ILE A 5 -23.77 29.89 -7.48
C ILE A 5 -22.99 30.01 -6.16
N GLU A 6 -23.66 29.83 -5.03
CA GLU A 6 -23.00 29.73 -3.73
C GLU A 6 -21.99 28.58 -3.81
N PRO A 7 -20.73 28.77 -3.37
CA PRO A 7 -19.78 27.67 -3.33
C PRO A 7 -20.34 26.63 -2.37
N GLU A 8 -20.57 25.42 -2.88
CA GLU A 8 -20.92 24.28 -2.04
C GLU A 8 -19.97 24.26 -0.84
N SER A 9 -20.56 24.21 0.36
CA SER A 9 -19.86 24.04 1.62
C SER A 9 -18.72 23.04 1.44
N ARG A 10 -17.47 23.52 1.32
CA ARG A 10 -16.28 22.66 1.33
C ARG A 10 -16.40 21.79 2.56
N LYS A 11 -16.68 20.50 2.39
CA LYS A 11 -16.65 19.54 3.49
C LYS A 11 -15.30 19.74 4.19
N SER A 12 -15.35 19.93 5.51
CA SER A 12 -14.13 20.02 6.31
C SER A 12 -13.27 18.81 6.01
N ILE A 13 -12.00 19.04 5.69
CA ILE A 13 -11.06 17.95 5.51
C ILE A 13 -10.96 17.24 6.88
N PRO A 14 -11.12 15.91 6.93
CA PRO A 14 -10.93 15.19 8.18
C PRO A 14 -9.50 15.40 8.65
N GLN A 15 -9.36 15.87 9.88
CA GLN A 15 -8.07 15.94 10.55
C GLN A 15 -7.85 14.64 11.31
N VAL A 16 -6.64 14.11 11.21
CA VAL A 16 -6.20 13.00 12.05
C VAL A 16 -6.02 13.54 13.48
N ASP A 17 -6.45 12.76 14.47
CA ASP A 17 -6.14 12.99 15.88
C ASP A 17 -5.32 11.79 16.39
N PHE A 18 -4.12 12.08 16.92
CA PHE A 18 -3.24 11.05 17.45
C PHE A 18 -3.52 10.70 18.91
N GLU A 19 -4.45 11.39 19.60
CA GLU A 19 -4.83 11.14 21.00
C GLU A 19 -3.61 11.04 21.94
N LEU A 20 -2.68 12.01 21.83
CA LEU A 20 -1.43 12.03 22.61
C LEU A 20 -1.38 13.10 23.71
N ASP A 21 -2.42 13.91 23.88
CA ASP A 21 -2.46 15.01 24.85
C ASP A 21 -2.13 14.60 26.29
N ASP A 22 -2.45 13.36 26.66
CA ASP A 22 -2.26 12.81 28.00
C ASP A 22 -0.97 11.99 28.16
N PHE A 23 -0.17 11.85 27.10
CA PHE A 23 1.02 11.00 27.05
C PHE A 23 2.30 11.81 26.85
N ASP A 24 3.37 11.37 27.50
CA ASP A 24 4.71 11.91 27.30
C ASP A 24 5.57 10.93 26.49
N ALA A 25 6.76 11.33 26.09
CA ALA A 25 7.77 10.40 25.59
C ALA A 25 9.15 10.90 26.03
N ASP A 26 10.19 10.09 25.82
CA ASP A 26 11.54 10.64 25.93
C ASP A 26 11.72 11.79 24.91
N GLU A 27 12.64 12.72 25.22
CA GLU A 27 12.83 13.94 24.42
C GLU A 27 13.15 13.64 22.94
N GLU A 28 13.88 12.55 22.68
CA GLU A 28 14.24 12.15 21.33
C GLU A 28 13.01 11.64 20.57
N MET A 29 12.23 10.74 21.17
CA MET A 29 10.99 10.20 20.63
C MET A 29 9.96 11.31 20.37
N TYR A 30 9.75 12.21 21.33
CA TYR A 30 8.82 13.34 21.18
C TYR A 30 9.24 14.25 20.01
N ARG A 31 10.51 14.63 19.96
CA ARG A 31 11.04 15.50 18.89
C ARG A 31 10.99 14.83 17.53
N ASP A 32 11.20 13.51 17.48
CA ASP A 32 11.07 12.75 16.25
C ASP A 32 9.62 12.67 15.77
N PHE A 33 8.69 12.43 16.68
CA PHE A 33 7.26 12.45 16.37
C PHE A 33 6.83 13.81 15.84
N TYR A 34 7.21 14.88 16.54
CA TYR A 34 6.88 16.24 16.13
C TYR A 34 7.39 16.54 14.71
N ARG A 35 8.68 16.29 14.44
CA ARG A 35 9.29 16.61 13.14
C ARG A 35 8.76 15.75 11.99
N LYS A 36 8.49 14.47 12.25
CA LYS A 36 8.12 13.50 11.19
C LYS A 36 6.61 13.39 10.99
N VAL A 37 5.80 13.79 11.96
CA VAL A 37 4.34 13.58 11.94
C VAL A 37 3.61 14.85 12.37
N ALA A 38 3.73 15.27 13.63
CA ALA A 38 2.82 16.27 14.22
C ALA A 38 2.91 17.66 13.57
N VAL A 39 4.08 18.09 13.10
CA VAL A 39 4.27 19.42 12.47
C VAL A 39 3.42 19.62 11.21
N ARG A 40 2.93 18.53 10.60
CA ARG A 40 2.10 18.54 9.40
C ARG A 40 0.71 17.93 9.62
N GLU A 41 0.30 17.72 10.86
CA GLU A 41 -0.95 17.04 11.24
C GLU A 41 -2.20 17.62 10.54
N ASP A 42 -2.27 18.95 10.41
CA ASP A 42 -3.35 19.67 9.73
C ASP A 42 -3.41 19.44 8.21
N MET A 43 -2.36 18.84 7.65
CA MET A 43 -2.20 18.53 6.23
C MET A 43 -2.15 17.02 5.95
N LEU A 44 -2.30 16.18 6.98
CA LEU A 44 -2.44 14.73 6.85
C LEU A 44 -3.92 14.36 6.70
N VAL A 45 -4.26 13.63 5.63
CA VAL A 45 -5.60 13.10 5.40
C VAL A 45 -5.62 11.62 5.74
N PRO A 46 -6.50 11.15 6.64
CA PRO A 46 -6.51 9.75 7.03
C PRO A 46 -7.23 8.88 5.99
N LEU A 47 -6.45 8.25 5.12
CA LEU A 47 -6.97 7.30 4.14
C LEU A 47 -7.48 6.02 4.82
N ALA A 48 -6.87 5.58 5.92
CA ALA A 48 -7.35 4.49 6.76
C ALA A 48 -6.85 4.65 8.19
N GLU A 49 -7.65 4.23 9.16
CA GLU A 49 -7.29 4.24 10.57
C GLU A 49 -7.81 2.97 11.26
N HIS A 50 -7.02 2.46 12.19
CA HIS A 50 -7.45 1.38 13.08
C HIS A 50 -6.88 1.59 14.49
N HIS A 51 -7.73 1.43 15.50
CA HIS A 51 -7.33 1.49 16.90
C HIS A 51 -7.67 0.16 17.58
N THR A 52 -6.76 -0.35 18.40
CA THR A 52 -7.05 -1.54 19.20
C THR A 52 -8.11 -1.21 20.26
N PRO A 53 -8.96 -2.17 20.68
CA PRO A 53 -10.03 -1.90 21.65
C PRO A 53 -9.56 -1.33 23.00
N ASP A 54 -8.32 -1.63 23.40
CA ASP A 54 -7.69 -1.09 24.60
C ASP A 54 -7.02 0.28 24.39
N GLY A 55 -6.98 0.78 23.15
CA GLY A 55 -6.32 2.03 22.73
C GLY A 55 -4.80 2.00 22.84
N ALA A 56 -4.20 0.82 23.06
CA ALA A 56 -2.76 0.66 23.20
C ALA A 56 -2.04 0.85 21.85
N HIS A 57 -2.70 0.54 20.73
CA HIS A 57 -2.15 0.71 19.39
C HIS A 57 -3.08 1.51 18.50
N SER A 58 -2.48 2.30 17.61
CA SER A 58 -3.18 2.96 16.52
C SER A 58 -2.35 2.86 15.24
N TYR A 59 -3.04 2.59 14.14
CA TYR A 59 -2.46 2.34 12.83
C TYR A 59 -3.10 3.29 11.84
N TYR A 60 -2.28 4.04 11.11
CA TYR A 60 -2.76 5.06 10.19
C TYR A 60 -2.11 4.91 8.81
N VAL A 61 -2.93 4.98 7.78
CA VAL A 61 -2.49 5.27 6.40
C VAL A 61 -2.89 6.70 6.11
N LEU A 62 -1.91 7.58 6.00
CA LEU A 62 -2.12 9.02 5.86
C LEU A 62 -1.65 9.47 4.48
N PHE A 63 -2.43 10.32 3.81
CA PHE A 63 -1.99 11.06 2.64
C PHE A 63 -1.40 12.39 3.10
N ASP A 64 -0.13 12.62 2.78
CA ASP A 64 0.58 13.84 3.10
C ASP A 64 0.45 14.86 1.96
N ARG A 65 -0.44 15.82 2.17
CA ARG A 65 -0.65 16.90 1.21
C ARG A 65 0.57 17.80 1.07
N THR A 66 1.51 17.77 2.03
CA THR A 66 2.71 18.61 1.99
C THR A 66 3.75 18.12 0.98
N ALA A 67 3.67 16.86 0.57
CA ALA A 67 4.65 16.24 -0.32
C ALA A 67 4.77 16.95 -1.68
N THR A 68 3.71 17.58 -2.18
CA THR A 68 3.71 18.38 -3.43
C THR A 68 4.68 19.58 -3.39
N TRP A 69 4.97 20.10 -2.20
CA TRP A 69 5.97 21.17 -2.01
C TRP A 69 7.35 20.65 -1.61
N GLY A 70 7.52 19.32 -1.56
CA GLY A 70 8.77 18.66 -1.23
C GLY A 70 9.68 18.48 -2.44
N HIS A 71 10.52 17.44 -2.39
CA HIS A 71 11.31 17.04 -3.55
C HIS A 71 10.43 16.28 -4.56
N PRO A 72 10.57 16.52 -5.87
CA PRO A 72 9.86 15.74 -6.89
C PRO A 72 10.09 14.24 -6.72
N GLY A 73 9.06 13.44 -6.96
CA GLY A 73 9.14 11.98 -6.82
C GLY A 73 8.95 11.44 -5.41
N MET A 74 8.85 12.30 -4.39
CA MET A 74 8.69 11.86 -3.01
C MET A 74 7.36 11.11 -2.79
N PRO A 75 7.35 10.06 -1.96
CA PRO A 75 6.12 9.39 -1.57
C PRO A 75 5.15 10.34 -0.89
N GLN A 76 3.86 10.22 -1.24
CA GLN A 76 2.79 11.03 -0.65
C GLN A 76 1.97 10.26 0.40
N VAL A 77 2.29 8.99 0.65
CA VAL A 77 1.62 8.18 1.68
C VAL A 77 2.57 7.96 2.85
N LEU A 78 2.03 8.07 4.05
CA LEU A 78 2.72 7.89 5.33
C LEU A 78 1.99 6.81 6.13
N ALA A 79 2.68 5.70 6.42
CA ALA A 79 2.22 4.75 7.42
C ALA A 79 2.69 5.19 8.81
N VAL A 80 1.80 5.17 9.81
CA VAL A 80 2.15 5.45 11.21
C VAL A 80 1.62 4.33 12.10
N HIS A 81 2.49 3.76 12.93
CA HIS A 81 2.12 2.88 14.03
C HIS A 81 2.44 3.58 15.34
N LEU A 82 1.41 3.82 16.14
CA LEU A 82 1.50 4.48 17.43
C LEU A 82 1.23 3.46 18.54
N GLN A 83 2.01 3.54 19.61
CA GLN A 83 1.93 2.67 20.79
C GLN A 83 1.80 3.54 22.02
N ARG A 84 0.85 3.22 22.90
CA ARG A 84 0.59 3.97 24.14
C ARG A 84 0.68 3.04 25.35
N ASP A 85 1.52 3.39 26.31
CA ASP A 85 1.54 2.79 27.65
C ASP A 85 0.71 3.67 28.59
N ARG A 86 -0.48 3.18 28.96
CA ARG A 86 -1.41 3.91 29.83
C ARG A 86 -0.99 3.92 31.29
N GLU A 87 -0.20 2.95 31.74
CA GLU A 87 0.28 2.91 33.13
C GLU A 87 1.39 3.93 33.34
N GLN A 88 2.33 3.97 32.40
CA GLN A 88 3.44 4.92 32.42
C GLN A 88 3.07 6.29 31.83
N ARG A 89 1.90 6.39 31.17
CA ARG A 89 1.47 7.56 30.39
C ARG A 89 2.54 7.98 29.38
N THR A 90 3.09 7.01 28.66
CA THR A 90 4.08 7.26 27.61
C THR A 90 3.64 6.76 26.25
N PHE A 91 4.23 7.30 25.18
CA PHE A 91 4.03 6.80 23.83
C PHE A 91 5.34 6.51 23.09
N ALA A 92 5.25 5.62 22.11
CA ALA A 92 6.28 5.38 21.10
C ALA A 92 5.62 5.30 19.73
N PHE A 93 6.37 5.58 18.67
CA PHE A 93 5.84 5.46 17.32
C PHE A 93 6.90 4.95 16.33
N GLU A 94 6.39 4.36 15.26
CA GLU A 94 7.14 4.10 14.04
C GLU A 94 6.40 4.72 12.86
N GLN A 95 7.13 5.12 11.83
CA GLN A 95 6.52 5.59 10.58
C GLN A 95 7.34 5.18 9.37
N ALA A 96 6.68 5.07 8.22
CA ALA A 96 7.32 4.88 6.94
C ALA A 96 6.62 5.68 5.82
N PRO A 97 7.34 6.56 5.10
CA PRO A 97 6.85 7.10 3.84
C PRO A 97 6.89 6.01 2.78
N LEU A 98 5.77 5.77 2.12
CA LEU A 98 5.58 4.67 1.18
C LEU A 98 4.86 5.18 -0.08
N PRO A 99 5.18 4.65 -1.27
CA PRO A 99 4.67 5.22 -2.52
C PRO A 99 3.19 4.89 -2.74
N LEU A 100 2.70 3.78 -2.20
CA LEU A 100 1.33 3.31 -2.44
C LEU A 100 0.59 3.02 -1.12
N PRO A 101 -0.73 3.29 -1.04
CA PRO A 101 -1.54 2.93 0.13
C PRO A 101 -1.48 1.44 0.49
N ALA A 102 -1.47 0.56 -0.51
CA ALA A 102 -1.36 -0.88 -0.27
C ALA A 102 -0.03 -1.28 0.41
N MET A 103 1.07 -0.60 0.09
CA MET A 103 2.36 -0.83 0.75
C MET A 103 2.35 -0.31 2.19
N ALA A 104 1.68 0.81 2.45
CA ALA A 104 1.46 1.34 3.80
C ALA A 104 0.62 0.37 4.65
N GLN A 105 -0.47 -0.16 4.10
CA GLN A 105 -1.25 -1.21 4.75
C GLN A 105 -0.38 -2.43 5.07
N SER A 106 0.43 -2.89 4.11
CA SER A 106 1.32 -4.03 4.36
C SER A 106 2.31 -3.77 5.48
N TRP A 107 2.94 -2.60 5.50
CA TRP A 107 3.88 -2.21 6.56
C TRP A 107 3.24 -2.20 7.97
N LEU A 108 1.96 -1.80 8.06
CA LEU A 108 1.18 -1.80 9.31
C LEU A 108 0.75 -3.21 9.72
N ILE A 109 0.36 -4.06 8.75
CA ILE A 109 -0.01 -5.45 9.00
C ILE A 109 1.17 -6.22 9.62
N HIS A 110 2.38 -5.99 9.12
CA HIS A 110 3.61 -6.57 9.69
C HIS A 110 3.92 -6.09 11.12
N ARG A 111 3.26 -5.01 11.57
CA ARG A 111 3.34 -4.49 12.96
C ARG A 111 2.17 -4.91 13.84
N GLY A 112 1.33 -5.82 13.35
CA GLY A 112 0.23 -6.40 14.12
C GLY A 112 -1.14 -5.78 13.83
N CYS A 113 -1.27 -4.90 12.84
CA CYS A 113 -2.59 -4.45 12.39
C CYS A 113 -3.36 -5.62 11.76
N PRO A 114 -4.62 -5.89 12.15
CA PRO A 114 -5.43 -6.89 11.46
C PRO A 114 -5.66 -6.49 10.00
N HIS A 115 -5.49 -7.44 9.08
CA HIS A 115 -5.57 -7.21 7.63
C HIS A 115 -6.93 -6.63 7.20
N ASP A 116 -8.03 -7.08 7.82
CA ASP A 116 -9.39 -6.64 7.51
C ASP A 116 -9.79 -5.33 8.22
N ALA A 117 -8.96 -4.81 9.13
CA ALA A 117 -9.28 -3.65 9.94
C ALA A 117 -8.74 -2.31 9.40
N ILE A 118 -7.80 -2.34 8.44
CA ILE A 118 -7.15 -1.13 7.89
C ILE A 118 -7.55 -0.84 6.44
N GLY A 119 -8.86 -0.91 6.15
CA GLY A 119 -9.40 -0.63 4.82
C GLY A 119 -9.33 0.86 4.45
N LEU A 120 -9.00 1.17 3.20
CA LEU A 120 -9.03 2.54 2.70
C LEU A 120 -10.47 3.08 2.67
N ASN A 121 -10.64 4.31 3.16
CA ASN A 121 -11.88 5.03 3.06
C ASN A 121 -12.09 5.49 1.60
N PRO A 122 -13.15 5.04 0.92
CA PRO A 122 -13.39 5.39 -0.47
C PRO A 122 -13.71 6.88 -0.68
N GLU A 123 -14.01 7.64 0.38
CA GLU A 123 -14.28 9.08 0.24
C GLU A 123 -13.02 9.93 0.05
N PHE A 124 -11.83 9.40 0.38
CA PHE A 124 -10.59 10.20 0.48
C PHE A 124 -9.55 9.91 -0.62
N GLY A 125 -9.90 9.16 -1.66
CA GLY A 125 -9.00 8.90 -2.78
C GLY A 125 -9.69 8.42 -4.05
N PRO A 126 -8.95 8.35 -5.17
CA PRO A 126 -9.47 7.82 -6.43
C PRO A 126 -9.91 6.37 -6.27
N GLN A 127 -11.06 6.02 -6.85
CA GLN A 127 -11.60 4.67 -6.75
C GLN A 127 -10.84 3.70 -7.68
N PRO A 128 -10.65 2.43 -7.29
CA PRO A 128 -10.12 1.43 -8.22
C PRO A 128 -10.97 1.36 -9.50
N ALA A 129 -10.34 1.53 -10.66
CA ALA A 129 -11.02 1.55 -11.96
C ALA A 129 -11.60 0.18 -12.35
N ASP A 130 -11.00 -0.91 -11.86
CA ASP A 130 -11.39 -2.27 -12.20
C ASP A 130 -11.02 -3.30 -11.11
N GLU A 131 -11.52 -4.53 -11.27
CA GLU A 131 -11.24 -5.63 -10.33
C GLU A 131 -9.77 -6.06 -10.36
N ALA A 132 -9.05 -5.88 -11.48
CA ALA A 132 -7.63 -6.18 -11.56
C ALA A 132 -6.82 -5.28 -10.61
N THR A 133 -7.17 -3.99 -10.56
CA THR A 133 -6.62 -3.01 -9.61
C THR A 133 -6.89 -3.45 -8.18
N ARG A 134 -8.15 -3.76 -7.84
CA ARG A 134 -8.53 -4.21 -6.48
C ARG A 134 -7.83 -5.50 -6.06
N ALA A 135 -7.67 -6.45 -6.97
CA ALA A 135 -6.98 -7.71 -6.71
C ALA A 135 -5.48 -7.48 -6.46
N LEU A 136 -4.86 -6.59 -7.25
CA LEU A 136 -3.45 -6.25 -7.08
C LEU A 136 -3.19 -5.50 -5.76
N GLU A 137 -4.02 -4.52 -5.41
CA GLU A 137 -3.94 -3.81 -4.13
C GLU A 137 -4.02 -4.75 -2.93
N ARG A 138 -5.01 -5.65 -2.92
CA ARG A 138 -5.15 -6.65 -1.84
C ARG A 138 -3.93 -7.55 -1.73
N ARG A 139 -3.35 -7.96 -2.87
CA ARG A 139 -2.14 -8.78 -2.87
C ARG A 139 -0.94 -7.98 -2.33
N LEU A 140 -0.74 -6.74 -2.78
CA LEU A 140 0.34 -5.89 -2.29
C LEU A 140 0.23 -5.58 -0.79
N ALA A 141 -0.99 -5.40 -0.27
CA ALA A 141 -1.23 -5.26 1.17
C ALA A 141 -0.80 -6.51 1.95
N GLY A 142 -0.93 -7.70 1.37
CA GLY A 142 -0.48 -8.96 1.96
C GLY A 142 1.01 -9.27 1.77
N ASP A 143 1.65 -8.79 0.70
CA ASP A 143 2.96 -9.27 0.21
C ASP A 143 4.20 -8.55 0.80
N GLY A 144 4.07 -7.78 1.88
CA GLY A 144 5.12 -6.88 2.38
C GLY A 144 6.44 -7.54 2.79
N ASP A 145 6.44 -8.83 3.12
CA ASP A 145 7.64 -9.63 3.43
C ASP A 145 8.21 -10.39 2.23
N HIS A 146 7.58 -10.30 1.06
CA HIS A 146 8.01 -11.00 -0.15
C HIS A 146 8.88 -10.14 -1.07
N TYR A 147 8.84 -8.81 -0.92
CA TYR A 147 9.57 -7.87 -1.78
C TYR A 147 10.27 -6.77 -0.99
N ALA A 148 11.47 -6.40 -1.43
CA ALA A 148 12.13 -5.15 -1.05
C ALA A 148 11.87 -4.08 -2.10
N MET A 149 11.53 -2.87 -1.66
CA MET A 149 11.43 -1.69 -2.53
C MET A 149 12.82 -1.13 -2.82
N GLY A 150 13.19 -1.07 -4.10
CA GLY A 150 14.47 -0.51 -4.55
C GLY A 150 14.36 0.91 -5.09
N TYR A 151 13.22 1.26 -5.68
CA TYR A 151 12.99 2.57 -6.29
C TYR A 151 11.50 2.92 -6.27
N SER A 152 11.20 4.21 -6.16
CA SER A 152 9.86 4.75 -6.40
C SER A 152 9.93 6.18 -6.87
N TYR A 153 8.96 6.60 -7.67
CA TYR A 153 8.76 7.99 -8.06
C TYR A 153 7.26 8.28 -8.19
N THR A 154 6.82 9.37 -7.57
CA THR A 154 5.45 9.90 -7.71
C THR A 154 5.49 11.23 -8.47
N CYS A 155 4.78 11.25 -9.60
CA CYS A 155 4.39 12.45 -10.34
C CYS A 155 2.98 12.85 -9.90
N ASP A 156 2.84 14.07 -9.38
CA ASP A 156 1.57 14.63 -8.93
C ASP A 156 1.03 15.74 -9.85
N ASP A 157 1.53 15.80 -11.09
CA ASP A 157 0.97 16.65 -12.13
C ASP A 157 -0.47 16.20 -12.44
N PRO A 158 -1.49 17.07 -12.30
CA PRO A 158 -2.88 16.73 -12.58
C PRO A 158 -3.15 16.17 -14.00
N ASP A 159 -2.27 16.47 -14.95
CA ASP A 159 -2.37 15.99 -16.34
C ASP A 159 -1.66 14.63 -16.57
N ASP A 160 -0.77 14.19 -15.66
CA ASP A 160 -0.11 12.87 -15.66
C ASP A 160 0.21 12.39 -14.23
N MET A 161 -0.83 12.16 -13.43
CA MET A 161 -0.68 11.63 -12.08
C MET A 161 -0.31 10.15 -12.13
N VAL A 162 0.95 9.85 -11.82
CA VAL A 162 1.51 8.50 -11.89
C VAL A 162 2.46 8.21 -10.73
N THR A 163 2.38 7.01 -10.16
CA THR A 163 3.39 6.48 -9.25
C THR A 163 3.99 5.20 -9.81
N VAL A 164 5.31 5.16 -9.95
CA VAL A 164 6.07 3.95 -10.33
C VAL A 164 6.86 3.43 -9.14
N VAL A 165 6.92 2.10 -8.98
CA VAL A 165 7.64 1.44 -7.90
C VAL A 165 8.37 0.22 -8.45
N ALA A 166 9.69 0.15 -8.29
CA ALA A 166 10.48 -1.03 -8.60
C ALA A 166 10.73 -1.86 -7.33
N LEU A 167 10.32 -3.12 -7.39
CA LEU A 167 10.40 -4.10 -6.31
C LEU A 167 11.36 -5.23 -6.71
N ARG A 168 12.09 -5.74 -5.72
CA ARG A 168 12.93 -6.94 -5.84
C ARG A 168 12.36 -8.03 -4.94
N ALA A 169 12.08 -9.20 -5.51
CA ALA A 169 11.69 -10.37 -4.74
C ALA A 169 12.80 -10.76 -3.75
N LEU A 170 12.42 -11.05 -2.51
CA LEU A 170 13.34 -11.57 -1.51
C LEU A 170 13.66 -13.06 -1.72
N ASP A 171 12.76 -13.80 -2.39
CA ASP A 171 13.05 -15.15 -2.88
C ASP A 171 13.86 -15.08 -4.19
N GLU A 172 15.13 -15.47 -4.13
CA GLU A 172 16.04 -15.52 -5.28
C GLU A 172 15.58 -16.48 -6.39
N ARG A 173 14.63 -17.38 -6.11
CA ARG A 173 14.06 -18.32 -7.09
C ARG A 173 12.83 -17.78 -7.82
N ALA A 174 12.41 -16.56 -7.52
CA ALA A 174 11.28 -15.93 -8.20
C ALA A 174 11.55 -15.83 -9.72
N PRO A 175 10.66 -16.33 -10.60
CA PRO A 175 10.87 -16.29 -12.04
C PRO A 175 10.83 -14.88 -12.65
N SER A 176 10.23 -13.92 -11.92
CA SER A 176 10.34 -12.49 -12.16
C SER A 176 10.94 -11.87 -10.89
N PRO A 177 12.28 -11.83 -10.77
CA PRO A 177 12.95 -11.37 -9.57
C PRO A 177 12.77 -9.85 -9.34
N PHE A 178 12.47 -9.11 -10.41
CA PHE A 178 12.13 -7.70 -10.34
C PHE A 178 10.72 -7.48 -10.86
N ARG A 179 10.01 -6.57 -10.20
CA ARG A 179 8.66 -6.17 -10.58
C ARG A 179 8.57 -4.66 -10.61
N VAL A 180 7.82 -4.13 -11.57
CA VAL A 180 7.42 -2.73 -11.54
C VAL A 180 5.92 -2.67 -11.31
N ILE A 181 5.53 -1.88 -10.31
CA ILE A 181 4.14 -1.48 -10.07
C ILE A 181 3.97 -0.07 -10.62
N VAL A 182 2.90 0.16 -11.36
CA VAL A 182 2.50 1.49 -11.81
C VAL A 182 1.06 1.75 -11.39
N GLU A 183 0.87 2.86 -10.68
CA GLU A 183 -0.44 3.45 -10.41
C GLU A 183 -0.62 4.66 -11.31
N GLU A 184 -1.70 4.69 -12.07
CA GLU A 184 -2.10 5.84 -12.88
C GLU A 184 -3.45 6.34 -12.42
N VAL A 185 -3.60 7.66 -12.25
CA VAL A 185 -4.85 8.29 -11.81
C VAL A 185 -5.49 9.04 -12.98
N ASP A 186 -6.70 8.64 -13.33
CA ASP A 186 -7.58 9.41 -14.21
C ASP A 186 -8.27 10.49 -13.37
N THR A 187 -7.82 11.73 -13.50
CA THR A 187 -8.35 12.88 -12.75
C THR A 187 -9.75 13.30 -13.21
N GLY A 188 -10.16 12.94 -14.44
CA GLY A 188 -11.49 13.21 -14.97
C GLY A 188 -12.55 12.26 -14.43
N ALA A 189 -12.23 10.96 -14.37
CA ALA A 189 -13.11 9.93 -13.79
C ALA A 189 -12.95 9.79 -12.26
N TRP A 190 -11.87 10.37 -11.71
CA TRP A 190 -11.43 10.17 -10.33
C TRP A 190 -11.26 8.69 -9.96
N THR A 191 -10.58 7.97 -10.86
CA THR A 191 -10.28 6.54 -10.68
C THR A 191 -8.79 6.29 -10.81
N ARG A 192 -8.31 5.20 -10.20
CA ARG A 192 -6.94 4.75 -10.32
C ARG A 192 -6.85 3.37 -10.94
N THR A 193 -5.82 3.17 -11.74
CA THR A 193 -5.48 1.89 -12.35
C THR A 193 -4.14 1.44 -11.81
N LEU A 194 -4.08 0.23 -11.26
CA LEU A 194 -2.83 -0.36 -10.77
C LEU A 194 -2.45 -1.56 -11.65
N ARG A 195 -1.22 -1.59 -12.13
CA ARG A 195 -0.67 -2.68 -12.95
C ARG A 195 0.70 -3.11 -12.45
N GLU A 196 1.04 -4.35 -12.76
CA GLU A 196 2.32 -4.95 -12.42
C GLU A 196 2.95 -5.56 -13.67
N GLY A 197 4.24 -5.30 -13.88
CA GLY A 197 5.07 -5.97 -14.88
C GLY A 197 6.26 -6.70 -14.26
N GLY A 198 6.73 -7.74 -14.95
CA GLY A 198 7.83 -8.59 -14.49
C GLY A 198 9.10 -8.41 -15.32
N PHE A 199 10.23 -8.27 -14.65
CA PHE A 199 11.53 -8.01 -15.26
C PHE A 199 12.58 -9.01 -14.76
N ALA A 200 13.54 -9.31 -15.64
CA ALA A 200 14.64 -10.24 -15.34
C ALA A 200 15.80 -9.56 -14.61
N THR A 201 16.01 -8.26 -14.86
CA THR A 201 17.12 -7.48 -14.32
C THR A 201 16.60 -6.20 -13.64
N VAL A 202 17.43 -5.62 -12.77
CA VAL A 202 17.08 -4.35 -12.11
C VAL A 202 17.19 -3.20 -13.11
N GLU A 203 18.15 -3.28 -14.03
CA GLU A 203 18.40 -2.28 -15.07
C GLU A 203 17.18 -2.14 -15.98
N ASP A 204 16.59 -3.26 -16.45
CA ASP A 204 15.40 -3.22 -17.30
C ASP A 204 14.18 -2.64 -16.55
N ALA A 205 14.05 -2.97 -15.25
CA ALA A 205 12.95 -2.46 -14.43
C ALA A 205 13.06 -0.95 -14.19
N LEU A 206 14.27 -0.45 -13.89
CA LEU A 206 14.52 0.97 -13.69
C LEU A 206 14.41 1.75 -14.99
N GLN A 207 14.93 1.20 -16.10
CA GLN A 207 14.77 1.83 -17.42
C GLN A 207 13.30 1.97 -17.78
N TRP A 208 12.47 0.96 -17.54
CA TRP A 208 11.03 1.07 -17.79
C TRP A 208 10.39 2.19 -16.95
N CYS A 209 10.78 2.34 -15.68
CA CYS A 209 10.30 3.44 -14.84
C CYS A 209 10.68 4.81 -15.43
N ASP A 210 11.94 4.98 -15.85
CA ASP A 210 12.42 6.22 -16.45
C ASP A 210 11.69 6.52 -17.77
N ASP A 211 11.51 5.51 -18.62
CA ASP A 211 10.77 5.63 -19.88
C ASP A 211 9.30 6.01 -19.62
N ARG A 212 8.66 5.47 -18.56
CA ARG A 212 7.27 5.82 -18.23
C ARG A 212 7.16 7.27 -17.77
N ILE A 213 8.12 7.75 -16.99
CA ILE A 213 8.19 9.15 -16.54
C ILE A 213 8.44 10.08 -17.74
N ALA A 214 9.23 9.65 -18.73
CA ALA A 214 9.46 10.40 -19.96
C ALA A 214 8.28 10.35 -20.95
N GLY A 215 7.27 9.49 -20.71
CA GLY A 215 6.16 9.26 -21.63
C GLY A 215 6.52 8.39 -22.84
N GLU A 216 7.59 7.62 -22.75
CA GLU A 216 8.18 6.80 -23.82
C GLU A 216 8.05 5.28 -23.57
N ALA A 217 7.55 4.87 -22.39
CA ALA A 217 7.46 3.46 -22.04
C ALA A 217 6.52 2.64 -22.93
N ASP A 218 6.98 1.46 -23.30
CA ASP A 218 6.17 0.39 -23.84
C ASP A 218 5.24 -0.23 -22.77
N SER A 219 4.28 -1.04 -23.23
CA SER A 219 3.39 -1.80 -22.35
C SER A 219 4.16 -2.68 -21.36
N LEU A 220 3.68 -2.75 -20.11
CA LEU A 220 4.29 -3.58 -19.07
C LEU A 220 4.43 -5.05 -19.52
N PRO A 221 5.63 -5.65 -19.38
CA PRO A 221 5.81 -7.07 -19.64
C PRO A 221 5.00 -7.92 -18.66
N PRO A 222 4.38 -9.02 -19.11
CA PRO A 222 3.59 -9.88 -18.21
C PRO A 222 4.48 -10.52 -17.15
N VAL A 223 3.96 -10.59 -15.91
CA VAL A 223 4.64 -11.25 -14.80
C VAL A 223 4.69 -12.75 -15.03
N ARG A 224 5.90 -13.31 -15.05
CA ARG A 224 6.09 -14.76 -15.10
C ARG A 224 5.89 -15.30 -13.69
N LEU A 225 4.73 -15.89 -13.44
CA LEU A 225 4.49 -16.67 -12.23
C LEU A 225 5.25 -17.99 -12.32
N ALA A 226 5.76 -18.46 -11.17
CA ALA A 226 6.28 -19.83 -11.09
C ALA A 226 5.11 -20.75 -11.45
N ALA A 227 5.32 -21.60 -12.47
CA ALA A 227 4.36 -22.65 -12.76
C ALA A 227 4.12 -23.40 -11.45
N ALA A 228 2.91 -23.30 -10.89
CA ALA A 228 2.52 -24.10 -9.76
C ALA A 228 2.80 -25.54 -10.17
N GLY A 229 3.84 -26.13 -9.58
CA GLY A 229 4.30 -27.46 -9.94
C GLY A 229 3.07 -28.34 -9.94
N SER A 230 2.71 -28.84 -11.12
CA SER A 230 1.55 -29.68 -11.29
C SER A 230 1.82 -30.88 -10.39
N ARG A 231 1.22 -30.90 -9.21
CA ARG A 231 1.18 -32.10 -8.39
C ARG A 231 0.40 -33.07 -9.25
N SER A 232 1.12 -33.89 -10.00
CA SER A 232 0.59 -35.03 -10.70
C SER A 232 -0.23 -35.79 -9.67
N VAL A 233 -1.55 -35.71 -9.78
CA VAL A 233 -2.45 -36.57 -9.03
C VAL A 233 -2.04 -37.98 -9.45
N GLY A 234 -1.29 -38.66 -8.59
CA GLY A 234 -0.90 -40.03 -8.79
C GLY A 234 -2.18 -40.81 -9.05
N VAL A 235 -2.29 -41.40 -10.23
CA VAL A 235 -3.39 -42.27 -10.64
C VAL A 235 -3.65 -43.25 -9.49
N ALA A 236 -4.83 -43.14 -8.88
CA ALA A 236 -5.29 -44.09 -7.89
C ALA A 236 -5.30 -45.48 -8.53
N LYS A 237 -4.44 -46.38 -8.03
CA LYS A 237 -4.48 -47.80 -8.41
C LYS A 237 -5.88 -48.35 -8.10
N SER A 238 -6.53 -48.92 -9.11
CA SER A 238 -7.83 -49.56 -8.98
C SER A 238 -7.82 -50.62 -7.87
N PRO A 239 -8.88 -50.76 -7.07
CA PRO A 239 -8.95 -51.78 -6.04
C PRO A 239 -9.02 -53.18 -6.67
N ALA A 240 -8.27 -54.13 -6.11
CA ALA A 240 -8.31 -55.54 -6.52
C ALA A 240 -9.72 -56.15 -6.31
N PRO A 241 -10.16 -57.08 -7.19
CA PRO A 241 -11.47 -57.71 -7.05
C PRO A 241 -11.51 -58.62 -5.80
N ARG A 242 -12.59 -58.51 -5.04
CA ARG A 242 -12.86 -59.35 -3.85
C ARG A 242 -13.19 -60.79 -4.25
N PRO A 243 -12.76 -61.81 -3.50
CA PRO A 243 -13.09 -63.21 -3.76
C PRO A 243 -14.55 -63.54 -3.37
N PRO A 244 -15.16 -64.55 -4.00
CA PRO A 244 -16.56 -64.92 -3.78
C PRO A 244 -16.79 -65.53 -2.39
N GLY A 245 -17.85 -65.06 -1.74
CA GLY A 245 -18.28 -65.51 -0.41
C GLY A 245 -18.81 -66.94 -0.40
N ARG A 246 -18.45 -67.67 0.66
CA ARG A 246 -18.90 -69.03 0.95
C ARG A 246 -20.09 -68.95 1.92
N ALA A 247 -21.30 -69.18 1.42
CA ALA A 247 -22.48 -69.39 2.27
C ALA A 247 -22.48 -70.82 2.82
N ARG A 248 -22.93 -70.95 4.07
CA ARG A 248 -23.27 -72.20 4.75
C ARG A 248 -24.76 -72.42 4.64
#